data_AF-A0A9P8RNQ2-F1
#
_entry.id   AF-A0A9P8RNQ2-F1
#
_cell.length_a   1.000
_cell.length_b   1.000
_cell.length_c   1.000
_cell.angle_alpha   90.00
_cell.angle_beta   90.00
_cell.angle_gamma   90.00
#
_symmetry.space_group_name_H-M   'P 1'
#
loop_
_entity.id
_entity.type
_entity.pdbx_description
1 polymer ?
#
loop_
_entity_poly.entity_id
_entity_poly.type
_entity_poly.pdbx_seq_one_letter_code
_entity_poly.pdbx_strand_id
1 'polypeptide(L)'
;MILWSWGHLLVFNLHNQLRSRAEDAINKPWRPIPRGRISEQQTVELLYFLYPLMVCMSACVGGLRVSVLELAACLWYNEFKGSADPLLKNLLNGIGITCFMAGPLELLLQDPATSNNGRLGQWIIILAGAIVMTVHVQDFRDMPGDGAAGRVTLPIAMGDTNARILAAVSAACFTYISCWLWEARMVDCSAALVTTMMLDISLFLHRSQRSDDFLWKKLWFVWILSLFLMPVLKVHI
;
A
#
# COMPACT_ATOMS: atom_id res chain seq x y z
N MET A 1 18.52 5.41 -0.73
CA MET A 1 17.11 5.36 -1.17
C MET A 1 16.73 4.02 -1.79
N ILE A 2 17.27 3.63 -2.96
CA ILE A 2 16.84 2.38 -3.64
C ILE A 2 17.01 1.14 -2.76
N LEU A 3 18.20 0.93 -2.20
CA LEU A 3 18.47 -0.20 -1.31
C LEU A 3 17.59 -0.17 -0.05
N TRP A 4 17.30 1.02 0.47
CA TRP A 4 16.42 1.21 1.63
C TRP A 4 15.00 0.75 1.31
N SER A 5 14.42 1.24 0.21
CA SER A 5 13.07 0.88 -0.23
C SER A 5 12.99 -0.61 -0.56
N TRP A 6 13.93 -1.13 -1.34
CA TRP A 6 13.94 -2.54 -1.73
C TRP A 6 14.11 -3.47 -0.52
N GLY A 7 14.93 -3.08 0.46
CA GLY A 7 15.12 -3.84 1.69
C GLY A 7 13.85 -3.93 2.53
N HIS A 8 13.15 -2.83 2.76
CA HIS A 8 11.88 -2.82 3.49
C HIS A 8 10.79 -3.61 2.76
N LEU A 9 10.69 -3.43 1.44
CA LEU A 9 9.78 -4.19 0.60
C LEU A 9 10.10 -5.69 0.62
N LEU A 10 11.39 -6.06 0.66
CA LEU A 10 11.83 -7.45 0.77
C LEU A 10 11.39 -8.06 2.11
N VAL A 11 11.61 -7.36 3.22
CA VAL A 11 11.16 -7.80 4.56
C VAL A 11 9.66 -8.07 4.55
N PHE A 12 8.86 -7.11 4.08
CA PHE A 12 7.40 -7.27 4.04
C PHE A 12 6.98 -8.45 3.17
N ASN A 13 7.55 -8.59 1.96
CA ASN A 13 7.18 -9.68 1.06
C ASN A 13 7.57 -11.06 1.59
N LEU A 14 8.72 -11.19 2.25
CA LEU A 14 9.15 -12.47 2.85
C LEU A 14 8.24 -12.83 4.03
N HIS A 15 7.98 -11.88 4.91
CA HIS A 15 7.14 -12.13 6.09
C HIS A 15 5.69 -12.42 5.70
N ASN A 16 5.12 -11.67 4.76
CA ASN A 16 3.78 -11.95 4.25
C ASN A 16 3.70 -13.36 3.67
N GLN A 17 4.60 -13.72 2.76
CA GLN A 17 4.59 -15.06 2.14
C GLN A 17 4.73 -16.19 3.16
N LEU A 18 5.52 -16.00 4.21
CA LEU A 18 5.69 -16.97 5.27
C LEU A 18 4.35 -17.27 5.98
N ARG A 19 3.50 -16.26 6.15
CA ARG A 19 2.20 -16.37 6.82
C ARG A 19 1.02 -16.60 5.87
N SER A 20 1.19 -16.46 4.55
CA SER A 20 0.13 -16.60 3.54
C SER A 20 0.32 -17.79 2.59
N ARG A 21 1.09 -18.83 2.96
CA ARG A 21 1.43 -19.94 2.04
C ARG A 21 0.21 -20.61 1.38
N ALA A 22 -0.83 -20.93 2.15
CA ALA A 22 -2.02 -21.64 1.63
C ALA A 22 -2.81 -20.77 0.64
N GLU A 23 -3.03 -19.50 0.98
CA GLU A 23 -3.65 -18.50 0.10
C GLU A 23 -2.82 -18.29 -1.17
N ASP A 24 -1.49 -18.11 -1.01
CA ASP A 24 -0.58 -17.86 -2.11
C ASP A 24 -0.45 -19.07 -3.04
N ALA A 25 -0.62 -20.30 -2.57
CA ALA A 25 -0.65 -21.48 -3.43
C ALA A 25 -1.81 -21.43 -4.43
N ILE A 26 -2.89 -20.73 -4.11
CA ILE A 26 -4.06 -20.55 -4.97
C ILE A 26 -3.90 -19.27 -5.80
N ASN A 27 -3.74 -18.12 -5.14
CA ASN A 27 -3.73 -16.82 -5.80
C ASN A 27 -2.44 -16.54 -6.57
N LYS A 28 -1.30 -17.01 -6.03
CA LYS A 28 0.05 -16.58 -6.42
C LYS A 28 1.05 -17.75 -6.46
N PRO A 29 0.75 -18.88 -7.14
CA PRO A 29 1.55 -20.12 -7.07
C PRO A 29 2.99 -19.97 -7.57
N TRP A 30 3.30 -18.91 -8.30
CA TRP A 30 4.65 -18.58 -8.75
C TRP A 30 5.57 -18.02 -7.66
N ARG A 31 5.02 -17.63 -6.50
CA ARG A 31 5.78 -17.07 -5.37
C ARG A 31 6.83 -18.07 -4.83
N PRO A 32 7.99 -17.59 -4.35
CA PRO A 32 9.07 -18.44 -3.85
C PRO A 32 8.66 -19.55 -2.87
N ILE A 33 7.87 -19.24 -1.84
CA ILE A 33 7.51 -20.22 -0.79
C ILE A 33 6.54 -21.28 -1.30
N PRO A 34 5.38 -20.94 -1.93
CA PRO A 34 4.50 -21.96 -2.52
C PRO A 34 5.20 -22.86 -3.54
N ARG A 35 6.18 -22.31 -4.28
CA ARG A 35 6.96 -23.04 -5.28
C ARG A 35 8.12 -23.86 -4.69
N GLY A 36 8.37 -23.76 -3.38
CA GLY A 36 9.47 -24.46 -2.72
C GLY A 36 10.86 -23.98 -3.13
N ARG A 37 11.00 -22.75 -3.64
CA ARG A 37 12.29 -22.15 -4.00
C ARG A 37 13.11 -21.71 -2.79
N ILE A 38 12.43 -21.50 -1.66
CA ILE A 38 13.01 -21.20 -0.35
C ILE A 38 12.12 -21.87 0.70
N SER A 39 12.71 -22.48 1.72
CA SER A 39 11.95 -23.10 2.80
C SER A 39 11.41 -22.03 3.77
N GLU A 40 10.37 -22.39 4.53
CA GLU A 40 9.85 -21.52 5.59
C GLU A 40 10.93 -21.22 6.64
N GLN A 41 11.74 -22.23 7.00
CA GLN A 41 12.85 -22.06 7.94
C GLN A 41 13.91 -21.08 7.40
N GLN A 42 14.34 -21.22 6.15
CA GLN A 42 15.28 -20.28 5.52
C GLN A 42 14.71 -18.86 5.48
N THR A 43 13.41 -18.73 5.25
CA THR A 43 12.72 -17.43 5.27
C THR A 43 12.74 -16.81 6.67
N VAL A 44 12.49 -17.61 7.72
CA VAL A 44 12.57 -17.16 9.11
C VAL A 44 13.99 -16.69 9.47
N GLU A 45 15.01 -17.49 9.15
CA GLU A 45 16.42 -17.13 9.38
C GLU A 45 16.80 -15.83 8.68
N LEU A 46 16.36 -15.66 7.42
CA LEU A 46 16.57 -14.43 6.66
C LEU A 46 15.86 -13.23 7.29
N LEU A 47 14.62 -13.39 7.78
CA LEU A 47 13.88 -12.33 8.46
C LEU A 47 14.54 -11.91 9.77
N TYR A 48 15.04 -12.85 10.58
CA TYR A 48 15.79 -12.53 11.80
C TYR A 48 17.00 -11.64 11.54
N PHE A 49 17.64 -11.78 10.37
CA PHE A 49 18.73 -10.91 9.94
C PHE A 49 18.24 -9.59 9.34
N LEU A 50 17.23 -9.63 8.47
CA LEU A 50 16.79 -8.43 7.72
C LEU A 50 16.12 -7.37 8.59
N TYR A 51 15.31 -7.75 9.59
CA TYR A 51 14.69 -6.79 10.51
C TYR A 51 15.72 -5.87 11.20
N PRO A 52 16.71 -6.39 11.95
CA PRO A 52 17.72 -5.55 12.58
C PRO A 52 18.60 -4.84 11.54
N LEU A 53 18.90 -5.48 10.40
CA LEU A 53 19.65 -4.83 9.32
C LEU A 53 18.93 -3.57 8.81
N MET A 54 17.61 -3.62 8.59
CA MET A 54 16.85 -2.46 8.12
C MET A 54 16.80 -1.34 9.16
N VAL A 55 16.67 -1.68 10.44
CA VAL A 55 16.75 -0.68 11.53
C VAL A 55 18.13 -0.02 11.57
N CYS A 56 19.21 -0.80 11.56
CA CYS A 56 20.57 -0.29 11.55
C CYS A 56 20.85 0.56 10.31
N MET A 57 20.43 0.11 9.13
CA MET A 57 20.56 0.87 7.89
C MET A 57 19.88 2.23 8.02
N SER A 58 18.62 2.26 8.47
CA SER A 58 17.86 3.51 8.66
C SER A 58 18.46 4.42 9.74
N ALA A 59 19.09 3.86 10.77
CA ALA A 59 19.83 4.65 11.75
C ALA A 59 21.07 5.32 11.13
N CYS A 60 21.73 4.68 10.17
CA CYS A 60 22.92 5.21 9.51
C CYS A 60 22.61 6.22 8.39
N VAL A 61 21.52 6.03 7.62
CA VAL A 61 21.25 6.83 6.41
C VAL A 61 20.05 7.78 6.55
N GLY A 62 19.29 7.69 7.64
CA GLY A 62 18.06 8.45 7.87
C GLY A 62 16.79 7.59 7.70
N GLY A 63 15.62 8.18 8.04
CA GLY A 63 14.33 7.50 7.93
C GLY A 63 14.05 6.47 9.05
N LEU A 64 14.78 6.53 10.17
CA LEU A 64 14.62 5.57 11.28
C LEU A 64 13.18 5.50 11.81
N ARG A 65 12.50 6.64 11.95
CA ARG A 65 11.14 6.69 12.50
C ARG A 65 10.14 5.94 11.63
N VAL A 66 10.11 6.23 10.33
CA VAL A 66 9.23 5.56 9.38
C VAL A 66 9.63 4.10 9.15
N SER A 67 10.92 3.78 9.21
CA SER A 67 11.43 2.40 9.17
C SER A 67 10.89 1.56 10.33
N VAL A 68 11.05 2.04 11.57
CA VAL A 68 10.56 1.33 12.76
C VAL A 68 9.04 1.17 12.71
N LEU A 69 8.32 2.21 12.28
CA LEU A 69 6.86 2.16 12.16
C LEU A 69 6.41 1.15 11.08
N GLU A 70 7.06 1.14 9.91
CA GLU A 70 6.79 0.17 8.83
C GLU A 70 7.05 -1.27 9.28
N LEU A 71 8.20 -1.51 9.91
CA LEU A 71 8.59 -2.83 10.41
C LEU A 71 7.66 -3.30 11.53
N ALA A 72 7.26 -2.42 12.45
CA ALA A 72 6.29 -2.72 13.50
C ALA A 72 4.90 -3.03 12.92
N ALA A 73 4.44 -2.25 11.93
CA ALA A 73 3.19 -2.52 11.22
C ALA A 73 3.25 -3.85 10.47
N CYS A 74 4.40 -4.19 9.87
CA CYS A 74 4.62 -5.48 9.21
C CYS A 74 4.57 -6.66 10.20
N LEU A 75 5.19 -6.53 11.39
CA LEU A 75 5.10 -7.52 12.47
C LEU A 75 3.65 -7.67 12.94
N TRP A 76 2.93 -6.57 13.14
CA TRP A 76 1.53 -6.63 13.54
C TRP A 76 0.66 -7.30 12.49
N TYR A 77 0.83 -6.91 11.24
CA TYR A 77 0.09 -7.46 10.11
C TYR A 77 0.24 -8.99 10.05
N ASN A 78 1.48 -9.48 10.14
CA ASN A 78 1.80 -10.89 9.89
C ASN A 78 1.85 -11.76 11.15
N GLU A 79 2.61 -11.35 12.17
CA GLU A 79 2.89 -12.17 13.35
C GLU A 79 1.75 -12.09 14.38
N PHE A 80 1.24 -10.87 14.61
CA PHE A 80 0.17 -10.63 15.57
C PHE A 80 -1.22 -10.64 14.95
N LYS A 81 -1.35 -11.28 13.77
CA LYS A 81 -2.63 -11.50 13.05
C LYS A 81 -3.44 -10.23 12.80
N GLY A 82 -2.79 -9.08 12.69
CA GLY A 82 -3.46 -7.81 12.39
C GLY A 82 -4.19 -7.86 11.04
N SER A 83 -3.73 -8.69 10.10
CA SER A 83 -4.38 -8.90 8.81
C SER A 83 -5.65 -9.77 8.85
N ALA A 84 -6.04 -10.29 10.02
CA ALA A 84 -7.23 -11.11 10.19
C ALA A 84 -8.50 -10.26 10.37
N ASP A 85 -8.36 -9.02 10.88
CA ASP A 85 -9.45 -8.04 10.89
C ASP A 85 -9.38 -7.18 9.61
N PRO A 86 -10.46 -7.07 8.81
CA PRO A 86 -10.44 -6.34 7.54
C PRO A 86 -10.04 -4.87 7.67
N LEU A 87 -10.46 -4.19 8.74
CA LEU A 87 -10.21 -2.75 8.93
C LEU A 87 -8.78 -2.53 9.40
N LEU A 88 -8.30 -3.34 10.33
CA LEU A 88 -6.93 -3.31 10.82
C LEU A 88 -5.94 -3.70 9.71
N LYS A 89 -6.28 -4.69 8.87
CA LYS A 89 -5.52 -5.02 7.66
C LYS A 89 -5.31 -3.79 6.78
N ASN A 90 -6.39 -3.06 6.48
CA ASN A 90 -6.33 -1.84 5.67
C ASN A 90 -5.52 -0.73 6.35
N LEU A 91 -5.70 -0.54 7.66
CA LEU A 91 -4.95 0.44 8.45
C LEU A 91 -3.44 0.14 8.42
N LEU A 92 -3.04 -1.11 8.69
CA LEU A 92 -1.64 -1.53 8.71
C LEU A 92 -1.00 -1.46 7.32
N ASN A 93 -1.73 -1.82 6.27
CA ASN A 93 -1.29 -1.61 4.89
C ASN A 93 -1.09 -0.11 4.59
N GLY A 94 -2.03 0.74 5.01
CA GLY A 94 -1.92 2.18 4.86
C GLY A 94 -0.69 2.76 5.56
N ILE A 95 -0.44 2.34 6.80
CA ILE A 95 0.77 2.71 7.55
C ILE A 95 2.02 2.25 6.79
N GLY A 96 2.08 0.97 6.40
CA GLY A 96 3.24 0.40 5.73
C GLY A 96 3.57 1.08 4.40
N ILE A 97 2.58 1.21 3.50
CA ILE A 97 2.77 1.84 2.19
C ILE A 97 3.12 3.34 2.34
N THR A 98 2.50 4.04 3.29
CA THR A 98 2.83 5.45 3.56
C THR A 98 4.27 5.58 4.05
N CYS A 99 4.71 4.74 4.99
CA CYS A 99 6.08 4.74 5.47
C CYS A 99 7.08 4.42 4.34
N PHE A 100 6.75 3.43 3.50
CA PHE A 100 7.55 3.08 2.33
C PHE A 100 7.71 4.26 1.36
N MET A 101 6.66 5.07 1.18
CA MET A 101 6.69 6.27 0.33
C MET A 101 7.40 7.46 1.01
N ALA A 102 7.21 7.65 2.32
CA ALA A 102 7.80 8.75 3.08
C ALA A 102 9.29 8.54 3.38
N GLY A 103 9.75 7.30 3.55
CA GLY A 103 11.15 6.99 3.88
C GLY A 103 12.16 7.59 2.91
N PRO A 104 12.05 7.35 1.60
CA PRO A 104 12.94 7.98 0.62
C PRO A 104 12.95 9.50 0.69
N LEU A 105 11.81 10.12 1.01
CA LEU A 105 11.71 11.58 1.19
C LEU A 105 12.47 12.03 2.45
N GLU A 106 12.30 11.35 3.59
CA GLU A 106 13.07 11.64 4.81
C GLU A 106 14.58 11.45 4.59
N LEU A 107 14.99 10.44 3.83
CA LEU A 107 16.38 10.21 3.45
C LEU A 107 16.94 11.36 2.59
N LEU A 108 16.13 11.96 1.71
CA LEU A 108 16.57 13.08 0.88
C LEU A 108 16.65 14.38 1.66
N LEU A 109 15.63 14.65 2.47
CA LEU A 109 15.52 15.90 3.22
C LEU A 109 16.38 15.92 4.48
N GLN A 110 16.80 14.75 4.98
CA GLN A 110 17.47 14.58 6.27
C GLN A 110 16.66 15.20 7.43
N ASP A 111 15.33 15.22 7.28
CA ASP A 111 14.35 15.78 8.22
C ASP A 111 13.09 14.90 8.19
N PRO A 112 12.39 14.66 9.31
CA PRO A 112 11.17 13.87 9.27
C PRO A 112 10.09 14.59 8.46
N ALA A 113 9.52 13.92 7.47
CA ALA A 113 8.60 14.55 6.52
C ALA A 113 7.28 15.01 7.17
N THR A 114 7.01 14.53 8.40
CA THR A 114 5.85 14.85 9.22
C THR A 114 6.14 15.81 10.38
N SER A 115 7.38 16.30 10.54
CA SER A 115 7.81 17.05 11.74
C SER A 115 7.09 18.39 11.94
N ASN A 116 6.75 19.11 10.85
CA ASN A 116 6.40 20.52 10.93
C ASN A 116 4.91 20.87 10.78
N ASN A 117 3.98 19.90 10.77
CA ASN A 117 2.53 20.13 10.50
C ASN A 117 2.23 20.99 9.25
N GLY A 118 3.23 21.21 8.40
CA GLY A 118 3.10 21.99 7.19
C GLY A 118 2.36 21.22 6.10
N ARG A 119 2.22 21.86 4.95
CA ARG A 119 1.51 21.30 3.78
C ARG A 119 2.03 19.91 3.38
N LEU A 120 3.32 19.64 3.56
CA LEU A 120 3.92 18.32 3.32
C LEU A 120 3.38 17.24 4.27
N GLY A 121 3.32 17.52 5.58
CA GLY A 121 2.78 16.59 6.56
C GLY A 121 1.29 16.31 6.34
N GLN A 122 0.51 17.37 6.05
CA GLN A 122 -0.91 17.24 5.67
C GLN A 122 -1.09 16.36 4.43
N TRP A 123 -0.25 16.55 3.43
CA TRP A 123 -0.27 15.75 2.21
C TRP A 123 0.04 14.27 2.46
N ILE A 124 1.04 13.96 3.30
CA ILE A 124 1.34 12.57 3.68
C ILE A 124 0.16 11.93 4.41
N ILE A 125 -0.52 12.67 5.30
CA ILE A 125 -1.72 12.18 6.00
C ILE A 125 -2.88 11.92 5.02
N ILE A 126 -3.07 12.79 4.03
CA ILE A 126 -4.09 12.60 2.98
C ILE A 126 -3.77 11.35 2.16
N LEU A 127 -2.52 11.16 1.74
CA LEU A 127 -2.10 9.95 1.02
C LEU A 127 -2.30 8.70 1.88
N ALA A 128 -1.97 8.75 3.17
CA ALA A 128 -2.21 7.65 4.09
C ALA A 128 -3.70 7.30 4.17
N GLY A 129 -4.56 8.31 4.34
CA GLY A 129 -6.00 8.13 4.33
C GLY A 129 -6.51 7.54 3.02
N ALA A 130 -6.01 8.03 1.88
CA ALA A 130 -6.36 7.51 0.56
C ALA A 130 -6.03 6.02 0.45
N ILE A 131 -4.84 5.62 0.91
CA ILE A 131 -4.41 4.22 0.90
C ILE A 131 -5.28 3.39 1.86
N VAL A 132 -5.44 3.78 3.12
CA VAL A 132 -6.26 3.03 4.11
C VAL A 132 -7.67 2.77 3.57
N MET A 133 -8.27 3.78 2.93
CA MET A 133 -9.64 3.72 2.44
C MET A 133 -9.82 3.01 1.10
N THR A 134 -8.73 2.65 0.40
CA THR A 134 -8.80 2.06 -0.94
C THR A 134 -7.91 0.84 -1.15
N VAL A 135 -7.04 0.48 -0.21
CA VAL A 135 -6.08 -0.63 -0.36
C VAL A 135 -6.77 -1.99 -0.47
N HIS A 136 -8.04 -2.09 -0.07
CA HIS A 136 -8.87 -3.28 -0.29
C HIS A 136 -9.23 -3.52 -1.77
N VAL A 137 -8.90 -2.61 -2.69
CA VAL A 137 -8.95 -2.88 -4.14
C VAL A 137 -8.09 -4.10 -4.49
N GLN A 138 -7.01 -4.36 -3.74
CA GLN A 138 -6.23 -5.58 -3.91
C GLN A 138 -7.00 -6.85 -3.60
N ASP A 139 -8.00 -6.78 -2.73
CA ASP A 139 -8.68 -7.95 -2.20
C ASP A 139 -9.63 -8.55 -3.23
N PHE A 140 -10.11 -7.77 -4.22
CA PHE A 140 -11.00 -8.29 -5.26
C PHE A 140 -10.39 -9.46 -6.05
N ARG A 141 -9.12 -9.35 -6.43
CA ARG A 141 -8.42 -10.45 -7.13
C ARG A 141 -8.01 -11.58 -6.18
N ASP A 142 -7.89 -11.29 -4.88
CA ASP A 142 -7.41 -12.26 -3.89
C ASP A 142 -8.59 -13.03 -3.23
N MET A 143 -9.85 -12.63 -3.49
CA MET A 143 -11.07 -13.24 -2.94
C MET A 143 -11.13 -14.78 -3.03
N PRO A 144 -10.78 -15.45 -4.15
CA PRO A 144 -10.85 -16.91 -4.21
C PRO A 144 -9.92 -17.60 -3.21
N GLY A 145 -8.66 -17.17 -3.14
CA GLY A 145 -7.69 -17.70 -2.18
C GLY A 145 -7.97 -17.26 -0.74
N ASP A 146 -8.46 -16.04 -0.54
CA ASP A 146 -8.90 -15.56 0.78
C ASP A 146 -10.02 -16.43 1.34
N GLY A 147 -11.06 -16.69 0.54
CA GLY A 147 -12.18 -17.54 0.93
C GLY A 147 -11.76 -18.99 1.21
N ALA A 148 -10.89 -19.56 0.38
CA ALA A 148 -10.35 -20.91 0.59
C ALA A 148 -9.46 -21.01 1.84
N ALA A 149 -8.77 -19.94 2.21
CA ALA A 149 -7.96 -19.85 3.42
C ALA A 149 -8.78 -19.43 4.67
N GLY A 150 -10.10 -19.21 4.54
CA GLY A 150 -10.96 -18.75 5.64
C GLY A 150 -10.68 -17.31 6.09
N ARG A 151 -10.02 -16.50 5.26
CA ARG A 151 -9.75 -15.09 5.54
C ARG A 151 -11.00 -14.26 5.28
N VAL A 152 -11.29 -13.36 6.21
CA VAL A 152 -12.34 -12.35 6.03
C VAL A 152 -11.66 -11.05 5.60
N THR A 153 -11.83 -10.68 4.33
CA THR A 153 -11.38 -9.40 3.78
C THR A 153 -12.55 -8.46 3.55
N LEU A 154 -12.29 -7.18 3.27
CA LEU A 154 -13.35 -6.18 3.20
C LEU A 154 -14.44 -6.53 2.16
N PRO A 155 -14.10 -6.98 0.92
CA PRO A 155 -15.10 -7.44 -0.04
C PRO A 155 -15.91 -8.66 0.43
N ILE A 156 -15.33 -9.53 1.27
CA ILE A 156 -16.02 -10.69 1.85
C ILE A 156 -16.95 -10.25 2.99
N ALA A 157 -16.52 -9.31 3.83
CA ALA A 157 -17.26 -8.86 5.00
C ALA A 157 -18.48 -8.00 4.65
N MET A 158 -18.35 -7.06 3.72
CA MET A 158 -19.43 -6.10 3.36
C MET A 158 -20.06 -6.35 1.99
N GLY A 159 -19.53 -7.33 1.23
CA GLY A 159 -19.95 -7.68 -0.13
C GLY A 159 -19.19 -6.90 -1.21
N ASP A 160 -18.99 -7.57 -2.36
CA ASP A 160 -18.22 -7.06 -3.51
C ASP A 160 -18.68 -5.67 -3.97
N THR A 161 -19.99 -5.47 -4.21
CA THR A 161 -20.52 -4.19 -4.68
C THR A 161 -20.28 -3.05 -3.69
N ASN A 162 -20.51 -3.28 -2.40
CA ASN A 162 -20.34 -2.23 -1.39
C ASN A 162 -18.86 -1.87 -1.22
N ALA A 163 -17.96 -2.85 -1.26
CA ALA A 163 -16.53 -2.61 -1.22
C ALA A 163 -16.04 -1.80 -2.44
N ARG A 164 -16.61 -2.03 -3.63
CA ARG A 164 -16.30 -1.24 -4.84
C ARG A 164 -16.81 0.18 -4.75
N ILE A 165 -18.02 0.39 -4.23
CA ILE A 165 -18.58 1.72 -3.97
C ILE A 165 -17.69 2.48 -2.98
N LEU A 166 -17.29 1.83 -1.88
CA LEU A 166 -16.38 2.41 -0.90
C LEU A 166 -15.05 2.82 -1.53
N ALA A 167 -14.46 1.97 -2.37
CA ALA A 167 -13.22 2.27 -3.08
C ALA A 167 -13.38 3.48 -4.01
N ALA A 168 -14.44 3.52 -4.83
CA ALA A 168 -14.69 4.57 -5.80
C ALA A 168 -14.97 5.93 -5.14
N VAL A 169 -15.87 5.95 -4.15
CA VAL A 169 -16.18 7.17 -3.38
C VAL A 169 -14.93 7.69 -2.68
N SER A 170 -14.16 6.80 -2.05
CA SER A 170 -12.90 7.20 -1.39
C SER A 170 -11.89 7.74 -2.39
N ALA A 171 -11.72 7.10 -3.54
CA ALA A 171 -10.78 7.57 -4.57
C ALA A 171 -11.15 8.97 -5.07
N ALA A 172 -12.43 9.21 -5.36
CA ALA A 172 -12.95 10.53 -5.72
C ALA A 172 -12.75 11.57 -4.61
N CYS A 173 -13.09 11.24 -3.36
CA CYS A 173 -12.92 12.13 -2.21
C CYS A 173 -11.46 12.53 -2.01
N PHE A 174 -10.53 11.57 -2.00
CA PHE A 174 -9.11 11.87 -1.78
C PHE A 174 -8.46 12.59 -2.97
N THR A 175 -8.97 12.38 -4.19
CA THR A 175 -8.59 13.19 -5.36
C THR A 175 -8.98 14.65 -5.17
N TYR A 176 -10.23 14.90 -4.77
CA TYR A 176 -10.73 16.24 -4.49
C TYR A 176 -9.96 16.92 -3.36
N ILE A 177 -9.76 16.23 -2.24
CA ILE A 177 -9.03 16.75 -1.07
C ILE A 177 -7.58 17.09 -1.45
N SER A 178 -6.92 16.25 -2.25
CA SER A 178 -5.56 16.51 -2.73
C SER A 178 -5.51 17.77 -3.60
N CYS A 179 -6.43 17.89 -4.57
CA CYS A 179 -6.55 19.08 -5.41
C CYS A 179 -6.78 20.35 -4.60
N TRP A 180 -7.63 20.27 -3.58
CA TRP A 180 -7.91 21.37 -2.67
C TRP A 180 -6.69 21.77 -1.84
N LEU A 181 -5.97 20.79 -1.24
CA LEU A 181 -4.78 21.07 -0.44
C LEU A 181 -3.71 21.82 -1.24
N TRP A 182 -3.53 21.43 -2.50
CA TRP A 182 -2.52 22.03 -3.38
C TRP A 182 -2.99 23.29 -4.09
N GLU A 183 -4.23 23.75 -3.87
CA GLU A 183 -4.85 24.86 -4.59
C GLU A 183 -4.63 24.69 -6.11
N ALA A 184 -4.80 23.46 -6.59
CA ALA A 184 -4.47 23.05 -7.93
C ALA A 184 -5.58 23.47 -8.91
N ARG A 185 -5.19 23.99 -10.08
CA ARG A 185 -6.13 24.29 -11.17
C ARG A 185 -6.54 22.98 -11.83
N MET A 186 -7.58 23.04 -12.67
CA MET A 186 -8.07 21.86 -13.40
C MET A 186 -6.97 21.17 -14.23
N VAL A 187 -6.03 21.94 -14.78
CA VAL A 187 -4.89 21.39 -15.53
C VAL A 187 -3.93 20.62 -14.61
N ASP A 188 -3.61 21.19 -13.45
CA ASP A 188 -2.70 20.60 -12.46
C ASP A 188 -3.29 19.30 -11.87
N CYS A 189 -4.63 19.21 -11.78
CA CYS A 189 -5.37 18.02 -11.33
C CYS A 189 -5.73 17.01 -12.42
N SER A 190 -5.47 17.32 -13.71
CA SER A 190 -5.98 16.52 -14.83
C SER A 190 -5.56 15.06 -14.76
N ALA A 191 -4.29 14.78 -14.44
CA ALA A 191 -3.78 13.43 -14.26
C ALA A 191 -4.54 12.67 -13.15
N ALA A 192 -4.72 13.31 -11.99
CA ALA A 192 -5.44 12.71 -10.87
C ALA A 192 -6.89 12.41 -11.25
N LEU A 193 -7.62 13.40 -11.78
CA LEU A 193 -9.02 13.26 -12.21
C LEU A 193 -9.21 12.14 -13.25
N VAL A 194 -8.35 12.08 -14.27
CA VAL A 194 -8.41 11.04 -15.31
C VAL A 194 -8.17 9.67 -14.70
N THR A 195 -7.14 9.52 -13.87
CA THR A 195 -6.81 8.21 -13.25
C THR A 195 -7.89 7.73 -12.28
N THR A 196 -8.53 8.64 -11.54
CA THR A 196 -9.68 8.34 -10.67
C THR A 196 -10.87 7.89 -11.49
N MET A 197 -11.23 8.62 -12.55
CA MET A 197 -12.33 8.24 -13.44
C MET A 197 -12.08 6.88 -14.08
N MET A 198 -10.85 6.62 -14.54
CA MET A 198 -10.46 5.31 -15.10
C MET A 198 -10.59 4.18 -14.07
N LEU A 199 -10.13 4.42 -12.82
CA LEU A 199 -10.25 3.46 -11.73
C LEU A 199 -11.72 3.16 -11.42
N ASP A 200 -12.53 4.20 -11.22
CA ASP A 200 -13.94 4.08 -10.84
C ASP A 200 -14.77 3.39 -11.93
N ILE A 201 -14.63 3.81 -13.18
CA ILE A 201 -15.30 3.15 -14.31
C ILE A 201 -14.90 1.68 -14.37
N SER A 202 -13.60 1.38 -14.23
CA SER A 202 -13.10 0.01 -14.34
C SER A 202 -13.51 -0.87 -13.16
N LEU A 203 -13.75 -0.30 -11.97
CA LEU A 203 -14.30 -1.02 -10.81
C LEU A 203 -15.69 -1.62 -11.13
N PHE A 204 -16.48 -1.00 -12.01
CA PHE A 204 -17.85 -1.42 -12.31
C PHE A 204 -18.05 -2.05 -13.70
N LEU A 205 -17.23 -1.72 -14.71
CA LEU A 205 -17.45 -2.20 -16.08
C LEU A 205 -17.24 -3.71 -16.25
N HIS A 206 -16.13 -4.26 -15.77
CA HIS A 206 -15.78 -5.66 -15.97
C HIS A 206 -15.37 -6.30 -14.65
N ARG A 207 -16.26 -7.09 -14.05
CA ARG A 207 -15.98 -7.84 -12.82
C ARG A 207 -15.49 -9.23 -13.17
N SER A 208 -14.17 -9.35 -13.31
CA SER A 208 -13.49 -10.62 -13.57
C SER A 208 -12.14 -10.62 -12.90
N GLN A 209 -11.62 -11.81 -12.61
CA GLN A 209 -10.29 -12.00 -12.01
C GLN A 209 -9.18 -11.21 -12.74
N ARG A 210 -9.22 -11.19 -14.09
CA ARG A 210 -8.24 -10.46 -14.91
C ARG A 210 -8.39 -8.94 -14.75
N SER A 211 -9.61 -8.45 -14.68
CA SER A 211 -9.90 -7.03 -14.49
C SER A 211 -9.47 -6.58 -13.09
N ASP A 212 -9.81 -7.35 -12.05
CA ASP A 212 -9.43 -7.05 -10.67
C ASP A 212 -7.91 -7.07 -10.47
N ASP A 213 -7.21 -7.99 -11.15
CA ASP A 213 -5.75 -7.99 -11.16
C ASP A 213 -5.16 -6.74 -11.86
N PHE A 214 -5.76 -6.30 -12.97
CA PHE A 214 -5.37 -5.07 -13.65
C PHE A 214 -5.65 -3.82 -12.82
N LEU A 215 -6.82 -3.75 -12.16
CA LEU A 215 -7.21 -2.66 -11.26
C LEU A 215 -6.15 -2.42 -10.20
N TRP A 216 -5.79 -3.47 -9.46
CA TRP A 216 -4.80 -3.35 -8.41
C TRP A 216 -3.38 -3.14 -8.95
N LYS A 217 -2.91 -3.97 -9.90
CA LYS A 217 -1.51 -3.91 -10.35
C LYS A 217 -1.18 -2.68 -11.18
N LYS A 218 -2.17 -1.98 -11.72
CA LYS A 218 -1.98 -0.85 -12.65
C LYS A 218 -2.74 0.39 -12.19
N LEU A 219 -4.07 0.38 -12.29
CA LEU A 219 -4.86 1.60 -12.15
C LEU A 219 -4.76 2.21 -10.75
N TRP A 220 -4.83 1.39 -9.70
CA TRP A 220 -4.73 1.86 -8.33
C TRP A 220 -3.38 2.52 -8.04
N PHE A 221 -2.26 1.90 -8.44
CA PHE A 221 -0.93 2.49 -8.27
C PHE A 221 -0.72 3.74 -9.13
N VAL A 222 -1.24 3.78 -10.35
CA VAL A 222 -1.17 4.95 -11.23
C VAL A 222 -1.97 6.12 -10.64
N TRP A 223 -3.12 5.85 -10.02
CA TRP A 223 -3.90 6.84 -9.30
C TRP A 223 -3.19 7.35 -8.03
N ILE A 224 -2.66 6.46 -7.17
CA ILE A 224 -1.87 6.90 -6.01
C ILE A 224 -0.65 7.72 -6.46
N LEU A 225 0.02 7.31 -7.54
CA LEU A 225 1.15 8.05 -8.10
C LEU A 225 0.74 9.43 -8.62
N SER A 226 -0.44 9.58 -9.24
CA SER A 226 -0.91 10.90 -9.69
C SER A 226 -1.20 11.84 -8.53
N LEU A 227 -1.75 11.33 -7.42
CA LEU A 227 -1.87 12.10 -6.16
C LEU A 227 -0.49 12.45 -5.57
N PHE A 228 0.47 11.54 -5.71
CA PHE A 228 1.84 11.76 -5.25
C PHE A 228 2.60 12.80 -6.09
N LEU A 229 2.31 12.89 -7.40
CA LEU A 229 2.99 13.84 -8.29
C LEU A 229 2.34 15.23 -8.31
N MET A 230 1.16 15.38 -7.70
CA MET A 230 0.41 16.64 -7.68
C MET A 230 1.22 17.88 -7.22
N PRO A 231 2.07 17.83 -6.17
CA PRO A 231 2.89 18.98 -5.77
C PRO A 231 3.88 19.41 -6.86
N VAL A 232 4.38 18.47 -7.66
CA VAL A 232 5.37 18.68 -8.72
C VAL A 232 4.72 19.19 -9.99
N LEU A 233 3.49 18.74 -10.27
CA LEU A 233 2.73 19.14 -11.45
C LEU A 233 2.08 20.52 -11.31
N LYS A 234 2.06 21.11 -10.11
CA LYS A 234 1.58 22.47 -9.90
C LYS A 234 2.49 23.44 -10.66
N VAL A 235 1.96 24.00 -11.73
CA VAL A 235 2.69 24.97 -12.53
C VAL A 235 2.78 26.30 -11.75
N HIS A 236 3.97 26.63 -11.29
CA HIS A 236 4.32 27.93 -10.71
C HIS A 236 4.51 28.96 -11.84
N ILE A 237 3.43 29.57 -12.32
CA ILE A 237 3.48 30.78 -13.16
C ILE A 237 3.03 31.96 -12.31
#